data_AF-A0A3A9FGV1-F1
#
_entry.id   AF-A0A3A9FGV1-F1
#
_cell.length_a   1.000
_cell.length_b   1.000
_cell.length_c   1.000
_cell.angle_alpha   90.00
_cell.angle_beta   90.00
_cell.angle_gamma   90.00
#
_symmetry.space_group_name_H-M   'P 1'
#
loop_
_entity.id
_entity.type
_entity.pdbx_description
1 polymer ?
#
loop_
_entity_poly.entity_id
_entity_poly.type
_entity_poly.pdbx_seq_one_letter_code
_entity_poly.pdbx_strand_id
1 'polypeptide(L)'
;MKTLLIIYIIMINLIGFFIMGIDKRKARRGKWRVAERTLFTIALLFGSIGILTGMYVFRHKTKHLTFSIGIPAIMVIQLFLIGLLFSWNTKRMGRPAQAVQNELDLIQKLDPDTIQSFVSYENLMNSHLASGVINQETADAVDLFFQNFTYNIHQEEIDGDTAIVSVNITNIDMRALARDLCRKILKESVAIYPESRSTTTSDYYRLLRDTLAHNTYEPVVTAAHFHLKKDDSGWIILADQVLEDELVSGFITYMNDPNILPVTEIVSIHLDALKQLTPEQWKEYLSVEDIFATYNTDFYQRIDEEYIKQLASAFDYEIIKCTEYGSSAEVVIRIKSVDMKNVLTIYKKHLLEYAGSTKSIRDDAVTFSNETSRLLLESLKENTKVSSTDIDMIFHNDGRIWEIHFGNEFTNALLGDMRGAIETFNSLSRETLSTETVNN
;
A
#
# COMPACT_ATOMS: atom_id res chain seq x y z
N MET A 1 46.86 1.65 -11.21
CA MET A 1 47.29 2.79 -10.33
C MET A 1 48.19 2.37 -9.17
N LYS A 2 47.89 1.29 -8.42
CA LYS A 2 48.69 0.86 -7.24
C LYS A 2 50.19 0.63 -7.55
N THR A 3 50.54 0.03 -8.67
CA THR A 3 51.95 -0.23 -9.08
C THR A 3 52.76 1.06 -9.29
N LEU A 4 52.16 2.10 -9.89
CA LEU A 4 52.83 3.39 -10.13
C LEU A 4 53.13 4.14 -8.83
N LEU A 5 52.23 4.03 -7.84
CA LEU A 5 52.40 4.64 -6.51
C LEU A 5 53.56 4.00 -5.74
N ILE A 6 53.70 2.66 -5.78
CA ILE A 6 54.80 1.95 -5.13
C ILE A 6 56.14 2.35 -5.75
N ILE A 7 56.22 2.40 -7.08
CA ILE A 7 57.42 2.84 -7.80
C ILE A 7 57.79 4.28 -7.40
N TYR A 8 56.81 5.18 -7.32
CA TYR A 8 57.02 6.56 -6.87
C TYR A 8 57.59 6.64 -5.45
N ILE A 9 57.02 5.90 -4.49
CA ILE A 9 57.47 5.90 -3.09
C ILE A 9 58.91 5.38 -2.97
N ILE A 10 59.27 4.33 -3.72
CA ILE A 10 60.64 3.81 -3.76
C ILE A 10 61.59 4.88 -4.31
N MET A 11 61.23 5.50 -5.43
CA MET A 11 62.05 6.51 -6.11
C MET A 11 62.29 7.75 -5.23
N ILE A 12 61.25 8.29 -4.59
CA ILE A 12 61.38 9.50 -3.76
C ILE A 12 62.24 9.26 -2.52
N ASN A 13 62.19 8.06 -1.93
CA ASN A 13 63.07 7.69 -0.82
C ASN A 13 64.52 7.49 -1.26
N LEU A 14 64.77 6.89 -2.44
CA LEU A 14 66.12 6.83 -3.02
C LEU A 14 66.68 8.23 -3.27
N ILE A 15 65.88 9.12 -3.85
CA ILE A 15 66.25 10.53 -4.09
C ILE A 15 66.61 11.22 -2.76
N GLY A 16 65.78 11.06 -1.72
CA GLY A 16 66.05 11.60 -0.40
C GLY A 16 67.37 11.13 0.19
N PHE A 17 67.65 9.83 0.10
CA PHE A 17 68.91 9.23 0.57
C PHE A 17 70.13 9.81 -0.16
N PHE A 18 70.11 9.84 -1.49
CA PHE A 18 71.25 10.33 -2.28
C PHE A 18 71.48 11.83 -2.12
N ILE A 19 70.43 12.64 -2.00
CA ILE A 19 70.54 14.09 -1.78
C ILE A 19 71.23 14.38 -0.44
N MET A 20 70.99 13.59 0.61
CA MET A 20 71.71 13.71 1.88
C MET A 20 73.22 13.43 1.73
N GLY A 21 73.58 12.43 0.91
CA GLY A 21 74.97 12.14 0.59
C GLY A 21 75.65 13.24 -0.24
N ILE A 22 74.93 13.82 -1.22
CA ILE A 22 75.42 14.94 -2.03
C ILE A 22 75.61 16.19 -1.17
N ASP A 23 74.68 16.50 -0.27
CA ASP A 23 74.78 17.65 0.63
C ASP A 23 76.00 17.52 1.57
N LYS A 24 76.28 16.31 2.09
CA LYS A 24 77.50 16.02 2.88
C LYS A 24 78.78 16.25 2.06
N ARG A 25 78.82 15.79 0.80
CA ARG A 25 79.98 15.99 -0.09
C ARG A 25 80.20 17.47 -0.42
N LYS A 26 79.13 18.22 -0.67
CA LYS A 26 79.18 19.67 -0.91
C LYS A 26 79.68 20.43 0.33
N ALA A 27 79.23 20.04 1.52
CA ALA A 27 79.69 20.61 2.78
C ALA A 27 81.19 20.39 3.05
N ARG A 28 81.74 19.23 2.68
CA ARG A 28 83.18 18.95 2.78
C ARG A 28 84.04 19.71 1.77
N ARG A 29 83.49 20.05 0.60
CA ARG A 29 84.20 20.71 -0.51
C ARG A 29 83.99 22.23 -0.56
N GLY A 30 83.36 22.82 0.46
CA GLY A 30 83.08 24.27 0.51
C GLY A 30 82.13 24.78 -0.58
N LYS A 31 81.35 23.90 -1.22
CA LYS A 31 80.42 24.27 -2.31
C LYS A 31 79.05 24.67 -1.75
N TRP A 32 78.25 25.36 -2.56
CA TRP A 32 76.86 25.74 -2.26
C TRP A 32 76.03 24.52 -1.80
N ARG A 33 75.41 24.61 -0.62
CA ARG A 33 74.68 23.52 0.05
C ARG A 33 73.25 23.39 -0.48
N VAL A 34 72.62 22.25 -0.24
CA VAL A 34 71.20 22.06 -0.55
C VAL A 34 70.36 22.84 0.47
N ALA A 35 69.40 23.63 -0.01
CA ALA A 35 68.52 24.41 0.85
C ALA A 35 67.74 23.47 1.79
N GLU A 36 67.61 23.85 3.06
CA GLU A 36 66.92 23.01 4.05
C GLU A 36 65.46 22.77 3.69
N ARG A 37 64.81 23.79 3.11
CA ARG A 37 63.45 23.69 2.56
C ARG A 37 63.33 22.51 1.59
N THR A 38 64.31 22.30 0.70
CA THR A 38 64.29 21.19 -0.26
C THR A 38 64.31 19.82 0.43
N LEU A 39 65.08 19.66 1.52
CA LEU A 39 65.15 18.41 2.28
C LEU A 39 63.84 18.13 3.03
N PHE A 40 63.22 19.16 3.61
CA PHE A 40 61.91 19.05 4.25
C PHE A 40 60.78 18.82 3.24
N THR A 41 60.84 19.41 2.04
CA THR A 41 59.88 19.16 0.97
C THR A 41 59.94 17.69 0.50
N ILE A 42 61.14 17.13 0.32
CA ILE A 42 61.30 15.71 -0.03
C ILE A 42 60.76 14.81 1.08
N ALA A 43 61.03 15.15 2.35
CA ALA A 43 60.49 14.41 3.48
C ALA A 43 58.95 14.45 3.54
N LEU A 44 58.33 15.60 3.26
CA LEU A 44 56.87 15.76 3.20
C LEU A 44 56.23 14.97 2.05
N LEU A 45 56.90 14.86 0.91
CA LEU A 45 56.47 14.06 -0.25
C LEU A 45 56.76 12.55 -0.08
N PHE A 46 56.62 12.01 1.13
CA PHE A 46 56.89 10.60 1.49
C PHE A 46 58.35 10.12 1.33
N GLY A 47 59.32 11.01 1.15
CA GLY A 47 60.76 10.69 1.14
C GLY A 47 61.43 10.69 2.52
N SER A 48 60.65 10.74 3.60
CA SER A 48 61.13 10.93 4.98
C SER A 48 62.04 9.79 5.46
N ILE A 49 61.74 8.54 5.08
CA ILE A 49 62.55 7.36 5.40
C ILE A 49 63.94 7.51 4.76
N GLY A 50 64.00 7.84 3.46
CA GLY A 50 65.26 8.03 2.73
C GLY A 50 66.13 9.16 3.30
N ILE A 51 65.51 10.28 3.66
CA ILE A 51 66.20 11.42 4.31
C ILE A 51 66.74 11.00 5.69
N LEU A 52 65.92 10.32 6.50
CA LEU A 52 66.30 9.88 7.84
C LEU A 52 67.46 8.87 7.79
N THR A 53 67.36 7.85 6.93
CA THR A 53 68.44 6.87 6.70
C THR A 53 69.71 7.58 6.22
N GLY A 54 69.58 8.54 5.30
CA GLY A 54 70.71 9.34 4.81
C GLY A 54 71.37 10.18 5.92
N MET A 55 70.59 10.76 6.84
CA MET A 55 71.11 11.51 7.98
C MET A 55 72.03 10.65 8.87
N TYR A 56 71.60 9.45 9.22
CA TYR A 56 72.36 8.55 10.09
C TYR A 56 73.56 7.90 9.37
N VAL A 57 73.38 7.45 8.12
CA VAL A 57 74.45 6.81 7.34
C VAL A 57 75.58 7.81 7.02
N PHE A 58 75.25 9.01 6.56
CA PHE A 58 76.25 10.04 6.25
C PHE A 58 76.66 10.89 7.46
N ARG A 59 76.09 10.60 8.64
CA ARG A 59 76.25 11.35 9.90
C ARG A 59 76.15 12.86 9.65
N HIS A 60 75.10 13.27 8.92
CA HIS A 60 74.91 14.62 8.43
C HIS A 60 73.65 15.22 9.04
N LYS A 61 73.76 16.43 9.60
CA LYS A 61 72.64 17.14 10.25
C LYS A 61 71.96 16.38 11.41
N THR A 62 72.63 15.40 11.99
CA THR A 62 72.15 14.62 13.16
C THR A 62 72.19 15.39 14.48
N LYS A 63 72.95 16.48 14.57
CA LYS A 63 73.00 17.38 15.75
C LYS A 63 72.18 18.67 15.57
N HIS A 64 71.55 18.85 14.42
CA HIS A 64 70.77 20.05 14.14
C HIS A 64 69.35 19.82 14.64
N LEU A 65 68.90 20.58 15.64
CA LEU A 65 67.65 20.32 16.36
C LEU A 65 66.44 20.23 15.40
N THR A 66 66.39 21.12 14.40
CA THR A 66 65.34 21.12 13.38
C THR A 66 65.28 19.84 12.57
N PHE A 67 66.42 19.22 12.25
CA PHE A 67 66.47 17.95 11.50
C PHE A 67 66.31 16.73 12.41
N SER A 68 66.95 16.75 13.57
CA SER A 68 66.93 15.65 14.54
C SER A 68 65.54 15.42 15.15
N ILE A 69 64.70 16.45 15.20
CA ILE A 69 63.31 16.36 15.66
C ILE A 69 62.34 16.40 14.48
N GLY A 70 62.56 17.31 13.52
CA GLY A 70 61.60 17.56 12.44
C GLY A 70 61.43 16.40 11.47
N ILE A 71 62.51 15.70 11.06
CA ILE A 71 62.40 14.57 10.12
C ILE A 71 61.71 13.36 10.77
N PRO A 72 62.07 12.92 12.00
CA PRO A 72 61.32 11.90 12.72
C PRO A 72 59.85 12.27 12.96
N ALA A 73 59.55 13.52 13.31
CA ALA A 73 58.17 13.98 13.51
C ALA A 73 57.33 13.85 12.23
N ILE A 74 57.87 14.25 11.07
CA ILE A 74 57.20 14.09 9.78
C ILE A 74 56.93 12.62 9.47
N MET A 75 57.88 11.73 9.74
CA MET A 75 57.72 10.29 9.53
C MET A 75 56.60 9.71 10.43
N VAL A 76 56.56 10.09 11.71
CA VAL A 76 55.50 9.65 12.64
C VAL A 76 54.13 10.14 12.20
N ILE A 77 54.02 11.40 11.77
CA ILE A 77 52.75 11.96 11.24
C ILE A 77 52.31 11.20 9.97
N GLN A 78 53.22 10.90 9.05
CA GLN A 78 52.90 10.13 7.85
C GLN A 78 52.42 8.71 8.18
N LEU A 79 53.07 8.03 9.13
CA LEU A 79 52.65 6.70 9.59
C LEU A 79 51.30 6.74 10.30
N PHE A 80 51.04 7.77 11.11
CA PHE A 80 49.75 7.98 11.78
C PHE A 80 48.62 8.25 10.77
N LEU A 81 48.85 9.08 9.76
CA LEU A 81 47.87 9.36 8.70
C LEU A 81 47.60 8.10 7.85
N ILE A 82 48.62 7.31 7.53
CA ILE A 82 48.45 6.01 6.84
C ILE A 82 47.65 5.04 7.73
N GLY A 83 47.95 4.97 9.03
CA GLY A 83 47.21 4.15 9.98
C GLY A 83 45.75 4.58 10.13
N LEU A 84 45.47 5.88 10.17
CA LEU A 84 44.11 6.43 10.16
C LEU A 84 43.39 6.12 8.85
N LEU A 85 44.01 6.35 7.69
CA LEU A 85 43.40 6.04 6.39
C LEU A 85 43.16 4.53 6.24
N PHE A 86 44.08 3.69 6.72
CA PHE A 86 43.92 2.23 6.70
C PHE A 86 42.84 1.79 7.69
N SER A 87 42.76 2.37 8.89
CA SER A 87 41.69 2.14 9.87
C SER A 87 40.32 2.59 9.35
N TRP A 88 40.27 3.72 8.65
CA TRP A 88 39.06 4.26 8.02
C TRP A 88 38.63 3.42 6.81
N ASN A 89 39.58 2.90 6.03
CA ASN A 89 39.31 2.03 4.88
C ASN A 89 38.99 0.57 5.28
N THR A 90 39.58 0.06 6.37
CA THR A 90 39.23 -1.25 6.93
C THR A 90 37.89 -1.23 7.64
N LYS A 91 37.48 -0.10 8.23
CA LYS A 91 36.09 0.12 8.66
C LYS A 91 35.10 0.18 7.49
N ARG A 92 35.54 0.54 6.28
CA ARG A 92 34.72 0.49 5.04
C ARG A 92 34.59 -0.91 4.46
N MET A 93 35.61 -1.77 4.62
CA MET A 93 35.56 -3.19 4.20
C MET A 93 34.99 -4.08 5.32
N GLY A 94 33.74 -3.83 5.72
CA GLY A 94 33.02 -4.63 6.71
C GLY A 94 32.76 -6.08 6.26
N ARG A 95 32.36 -6.96 7.18
CA ARG A 95 31.76 -8.27 6.82
C ARG A 95 30.45 -8.03 6.08
N PRO A 96 30.00 -8.93 5.16
CA PRO A 96 28.66 -8.85 4.58
C PRO A 96 27.57 -8.64 5.65
N ALA A 97 27.66 -9.37 6.76
CA ALA A 97 26.74 -9.21 7.89
C ALA A 97 26.75 -7.80 8.50
N GLN A 98 27.89 -7.10 8.51
CA GLN A 98 27.97 -5.73 9.00
C GLN A 98 27.29 -4.74 8.05
N ALA A 99 27.37 -4.97 6.74
CA ALA A 99 26.66 -4.14 5.75
C ALA A 99 25.15 -4.26 5.95
N VAL A 100 24.65 -5.50 6.10
CA VAL A 100 23.24 -5.75 6.43
C VAL A 100 22.85 -5.13 7.78
N GLN A 101 23.68 -5.31 8.81
CA GLN A 101 23.43 -4.73 10.14
C GLN A 101 23.28 -3.21 10.09
N ASN A 102 24.15 -2.52 9.34
CA ASN A 102 24.11 -1.07 9.25
C ASN A 102 22.79 -0.55 8.64
N GLU A 103 22.25 -1.24 7.62
CA GLU A 103 20.96 -0.88 7.01
C GLU A 103 19.79 -1.21 7.93
N LEU A 104 19.78 -2.40 8.55
CA LEU A 104 18.72 -2.80 9.48
C LEU A 104 18.68 -1.95 10.75
N ASP A 105 19.82 -1.45 11.21
CA ASP A 105 19.93 -0.49 12.30
C ASP A 105 19.25 0.85 11.97
N LEU A 106 19.18 1.25 10.70
CA LEU A 106 18.45 2.47 10.29
C LEU A 106 16.95 2.26 10.42
N ILE A 107 16.45 1.07 10.07
CA ILE A 107 15.04 0.70 10.24
C ILE A 107 14.69 0.70 11.74
N GLN A 108 15.52 0.10 12.61
CA GLN A 108 15.25 0.13 14.06
C GLN A 108 15.28 1.53 14.67
N LYS A 109 16.03 2.46 14.08
CA LYS A 109 16.20 3.82 14.61
C LYS A 109 15.18 4.81 14.08
N LEU A 110 14.47 4.48 12.98
CA LEU A 110 13.49 5.29 12.23
C LEU A 110 13.13 6.59 12.97
N ASP A 111 14.00 7.60 12.83
CA ASP A 111 13.72 8.92 13.35
C ASP A 111 12.87 9.68 12.32
N PRO A 112 12.16 10.74 12.73
CA PRO A 112 11.30 11.50 11.82
C PRO A 112 12.01 11.98 10.54
N ASP A 113 13.31 12.29 10.62
CA ASP A 113 14.11 12.74 9.47
C ASP A 113 14.42 11.58 8.50
N THR A 114 14.64 10.38 9.02
CA THR A 114 14.87 9.14 8.24
C THR A 114 13.60 8.68 7.54
N ILE A 115 12.45 8.73 8.21
CA ILE A 115 11.13 8.44 7.64
C ILE A 115 10.83 9.39 6.48
N GLN A 116 11.09 10.68 6.68
CA GLN A 116 10.93 11.71 5.65
C GLN A 116 11.80 11.40 4.42
N SER A 117 13.05 10.99 4.61
CA SER A 117 13.96 10.67 3.50
C SER A 117 13.56 9.40 2.75
N PHE A 118 13.09 8.36 3.46
CA PHE A 118 12.68 7.09 2.87
C PHE A 118 11.44 7.26 1.98
N VAL A 119 10.39 7.88 2.52
CA VAL A 119 9.12 8.09 1.81
C VAL A 119 9.29 9.11 0.66
N SER A 120 10.17 10.11 0.81
CA SER A 120 10.50 11.05 -0.29
C SER A 120 11.22 10.36 -1.46
N TYR A 121 12.05 9.36 -1.18
CA TYR A 121 12.74 8.58 -2.21
C TYR A 121 11.78 7.63 -2.95
N GLU A 122 10.88 6.96 -2.23
CA GLU A 122 9.84 6.11 -2.81
C GLU A 122 8.93 6.91 -3.76
N ASN A 123 8.46 8.08 -3.31
CA ASN A 123 7.64 8.99 -4.12
C ASN A 123 8.38 9.47 -5.38
N LEU A 124 9.70 9.67 -5.31
CA LEU A 124 10.52 10.07 -6.46
C LEU A 124 10.67 8.94 -7.49
N MET A 125 10.77 7.69 -7.02
CA MET A 125 10.95 6.51 -7.88
C MET A 125 9.62 6.00 -8.47
N ASN A 126 8.52 6.16 -7.76
CA ASN A 126 7.19 5.78 -8.20
C ASN A 126 6.36 7.01 -8.58
N SER A 127 6.64 7.58 -9.76
CA SER A 127 6.05 8.84 -10.26
C SER A 127 4.52 8.85 -10.44
N HIS A 128 3.85 7.71 -10.29
CA HIS A 128 2.39 7.59 -10.30
C HIS A 128 1.74 7.78 -8.91
N LEU A 129 2.55 7.84 -7.84
CA LEU A 129 2.10 7.92 -6.44
C LEU A 129 2.36 9.29 -5.79
N ALA A 130 2.98 10.24 -6.49
CA ALA A 130 3.57 11.42 -5.86
C ALA A 130 2.87 12.74 -6.23
N SER A 131 2.05 13.24 -5.31
CA SER A 131 1.89 14.70 -5.11
C SER A 131 1.61 15.00 -3.65
N GLY A 132 2.64 15.34 -2.86
CA GLY A 132 2.42 15.86 -1.51
C GLY A 132 3.67 16.00 -0.67
N VAL A 133 3.73 17.06 0.14
CA VAL A 133 4.59 17.11 1.33
C VAL A 133 4.08 16.02 2.27
N ILE A 134 4.97 15.14 2.74
CA ILE A 134 4.63 14.10 3.72
C ILE A 134 3.99 14.77 4.94
N ASN A 135 2.74 14.43 5.21
CA ASN A 135 2.01 14.93 6.37
C ASN A 135 2.35 14.08 7.60
N GLN A 136 2.08 14.62 8.80
CA GLN A 136 2.29 13.93 10.07
C GLN A 136 1.69 12.52 10.09
N GLU A 137 0.54 12.33 9.42
CA GLU A 137 -0.17 11.05 9.38
C GLU A 137 0.61 9.93 8.68
N THR A 138 1.37 10.27 7.64
CA THR A 138 2.24 9.32 6.93
C THR A 138 3.41 8.89 7.82
N ALA A 139 4.00 9.84 8.56
CA ALA A 139 5.07 9.53 9.50
C ALA A 139 4.57 8.60 10.62
N ASP A 140 3.42 8.94 11.23
CA ASP A 140 2.81 8.12 12.28
C ASP A 140 2.50 6.69 11.79
N ALA A 141 2.07 6.53 10.54
CA ALA A 141 1.82 5.22 9.94
C ALA A 141 3.10 4.37 9.83
N VAL A 142 4.18 4.97 9.33
CA VAL A 142 5.48 4.30 9.17
C VAL A 142 6.08 3.95 10.53
N ASP A 143 5.99 4.86 11.51
CA ASP A 143 6.41 4.62 12.88
C ASP A 143 5.72 3.40 13.49
N LEU A 144 4.39 3.33 13.39
CA LEU A 144 3.62 2.20 13.89
C LEU A 144 3.94 0.90 13.14
N PHE A 145 4.19 0.98 11.83
CA PHE A 145 4.46 -0.19 10.99
C PHE A 145 5.78 -0.88 11.37
N PHE A 146 6.80 -0.12 11.73
CA PHE A 146 8.11 -0.64 12.12
C PHE A 146 8.32 -0.69 13.65
N GLN A 147 7.33 -0.31 14.45
CA GLN A 147 7.44 -0.26 15.92
C GLN A 147 7.94 -1.56 16.55
N ASN A 148 7.54 -2.71 16.00
CA ASN A 148 7.88 -4.04 16.51
C ASN A 148 9.04 -4.69 15.76
N PHE A 149 9.68 -3.97 14.83
CA PHE A 149 10.74 -4.48 13.99
C PHE A 149 11.99 -4.80 14.81
N THR A 150 12.31 -6.08 14.93
CA THR A 150 13.61 -6.53 15.46
C THR A 150 14.21 -7.59 14.56
N TYR A 151 15.52 -7.76 14.59
CA TYR A 151 16.19 -8.70 13.70
C TYR A 151 17.32 -9.46 14.40
N ASN A 152 17.62 -10.65 13.89
CA ASN A 152 18.74 -11.47 14.33
C ASN A 152 19.42 -12.15 13.13
N ILE A 153 20.65 -11.72 12.85
CA ILE A 153 21.50 -12.33 11.83
C ILE A 153 22.03 -13.66 12.37
N HIS A 154 21.74 -14.77 11.69
CA HIS A 154 22.08 -16.11 12.16
C HIS A 154 22.98 -16.89 11.21
N GLN A 155 23.08 -16.50 9.95
CA GLN A 155 23.92 -17.17 8.95
C GLN A 155 24.56 -16.16 8.00
N GLU A 156 25.82 -16.42 7.65
CA GLU A 156 26.61 -15.66 6.68
C GLU A 156 27.40 -16.66 5.84
N GLU A 157 27.12 -16.70 4.54
CA GLU A 157 27.81 -17.52 3.55
C GLU A 157 28.53 -16.60 2.55
N ILE A 158 29.81 -16.87 2.31
CA ILE A 158 30.64 -16.06 1.41
C ILE A 158 31.19 -16.97 0.32
N ASP A 159 30.88 -16.64 -0.93
CA ASP A 159 31.42 -17.31 -2.11
C ASP A 159 32.10 -16.28 -3.02
N GLY A 160 33.43 -16.18 -2.90
CA GLY A 160 34.26 -15.24 -3.65
C GLY A 160 33.87 -13.78 -3.42
N ASP A 161 33.32 -13.16 -4.47
CA ASP A 161 32.85 -11.77 -4.47
C ASP A 161 31.33 -11.65 -4.23
N THR A 162 30.68 -12.74 -3.82
CA THR A 162 29.26 -12.77 -3.46
C THR A 162 29.07 -13.30 -2.05
N ALA A 163 27.97 -12.89 -1.40
CA ALA A 163 27.62 -13.39 -0.09
C ALA A 163 26.09 -13.45 0.07
N ILE A 164 25.65 -14.36 0.93
CA ILE A 164 24.26 -14.47 1.37
C ILE A 164 24.26 -14.32 2.89
N VAL A 165 23.46 -13.39 3.41
CA VAL A 165 23.26 -13.19 4.84
C VAL A 165 21.81 -13.49 5.16
N SER A 166 21.56 -14.49 5.99
CA SER A 166 20.20 -14.85 6.43
C SER A 166 19.89 -14.23 7.79
N VAL A 167 18.73 -13.59 7.85
CA VAL A 167 18.28 -12.79 8.99
C VAL A 167 16.89 -13.26 9.38
N ASN A 168 16.67 -13.45 10.67
CA ASN A 168 15.31 -13.61 11.20
C ASN A 168 14.79 -12.23 11.56
N ILE A 169 13.68 -11.81 10.97
CA ILE A 169 12.98 -10.57 11.26
C ILE A 169 11.78 -10.91 12.14
N THR A 170 11.64 -10.22 13.26
CA THR A 170 10.42 -10.27 14.07
C THR A 170 9.64 -9.00 13.80
N ASN A 171 8.38 -9.16 13.42
CA ASN A 171 7.44 -8.06 13.25
C ASN A 171 6.06 -8.50 13.75
N ILE A 172 5.05 -7.63 13.69
CA ILE A 172 3.65 -8.02 13.86
C ILE A 172 3.21 -9.00 12.76
N ASP A 173 2.13 -9.74 12.99
CA ASP A 173 1.50 -10.58 11.97
C ASP A 173 1.03 -9.74 10.77
N MET A 174 1.90 -9.64 9.76
CA MET A 174 1.69 -8.86 8.55
C MET A 174 0.56 -9.40 7.68
N ARG A 175 0.23 -10.69 7.80
CA ARG A 175 -0.92 -11.27 7.09
C ARG A 175 -2.22 -10.81 7.73
N ALA A 176 -2.30 -10.82 9.06
CA ALA A 176 -3.45 -10.30 9.79
C ALA A 176 -3.64 -8.80 9.53
N LEU A 177 -2.56 -8.02 9.56
CA LEU A 177 -2.58 -6.59 9.22
C LEU A 177 -3.09 -6.35 7.79
N ALA A 178 -2.53 -7.06 6.79
CA ALA A 178 -2.94 -6.92 5.40
C ALA A 178 -4.43 -7.26 5.23
N ARG A 179 -4.92 -8.33 5.86
CA ARG A 179 -6.34 -8.68 5.86
C ARG A 179 -7.22 -7.55 6.39
N ASP A 180 -6.90 -6.99 7.55
CA ASP A 180 -7.70 -5.92 8.17
C ASP A 180 -7.62 -4.61 7.36
N LEU A 181 -6.47 -4.32 6.76
CA LEU A 181 -6.30 -3.16 5.89
C LEU A 181 -7.11 -3.32 4.60
N CYS A 182 -7.01 -4.45 3.90
CA CYS A 182 -7.81 -4.77 2.70
C CYS A 182 -9.31 -4.69 3.01
N ARG A 183 -9.75 -5.19 4.17
CA ARG A 183 -11.14 -5.08 4.63
C ARG A 183 -11.57 -3.60 4.75
N LYS A 184 -10.74 -2.74 5.34
CA LYS A 184 -11.06 -1.30 5.47
C LYS A 184 -11.05 -0.58 4.13
N ILE A 185 -10.07 -0.85 3.27
CA ILE A 185 -10.01 -0.29 1.92
C ILE A 185 -11.29 -0.65 1.16
N LEU A 186 -11.71 -1.90 1.20
CA LEU A 186 -12.93 -2.35 0.54
C LEU A 186 -14.19 -1.69 1.12
N LYS A 187 -14.27 -1.55 2.45
CA LYS A 187 -15.39 -0.82 3.09
C LYS A 187 -15.46 0.64 2.65
N GLU A 188 -14.32 1.30 2.51
CA GLU A 188 -14.27 2.69 2.05
C GLU A 188 -14.56 2.82 0.55
N SER A 189 -14.16 1.84 -0.27
CA SER A 189 -14.42 1.84 -1.72
C SER A 189 -15.88 1.57 -2.06
N VAL A 190 -16.60 0.80 -1.23
CA VAL A 190 -18.03 0.50 -1.41
C VAL A 190 -18.92 1.52 -0.70
N ALA A 191 -18.35 2.51 -0.02
CA ALA A 191 -19.13 3.62 0.51
C ALA A 191 -19.82 4.34 -0.66
N ILE A 192 -21.15 4.24 -0.73
CA ILE A 192 -21.99 4.74 -1.83
C ILE A 192 -21.93 6.28 -1.93
N TYR A 193 -21.38 6.95 -0.90
CA TYR A 193 -21.04 8.37 -0.89
C TYR A 193 -19.58 8.60 -0.53
N PRO A 194 -18.66 8.48 -1.48
CA PRO A 194 -17.43 9.21 -1.38
C PRO A 194 -17.77 10.65 -1.77
N GLU A 195 -17.64 11.63 -0.86
CA GLU A 195 -17.16 12.94 -1.31
C GLU A 195 -16.02 12.62 -2.26
N SER A 196 -16.09 13.03 -3.53
CA SER A 196 -15.19 12.60 -4.61
C SER A 196 -13.73 12.66 -4.17
N ARG A 197 -13.23 11.57 -3.60
CA ARG A 197 -11.85 11.41 -3.18
C ARG A 197 -11.28 10.39 -4.13
N SER A 198 -10.54 10.88 -5.11
CA SER A 198 -9.50 10.05 -5.70
C SER A 198 -8.69 9.48 -4.54
N THR A 199 -8.64 8.17 -4.36
CA THR A 199 -7.86 7.54 -3.29
C THR A 199 -6.42 8.03 -3.42
N THR A 200 -6.04 8.94 -2.54
CA THR A 200 -4.70 9.51 -2.54
C THR A 200 -3.77 8.60 -1.76
N THR A 201 -2.46 8.72 -1.98
CA THR A 201 -1.44 8.07 -1.14
C THR A 201 -1.65 8.41 0.35
N SER A 202 -2.11 9.63 0.67
CA SER A 202 -2.46 10.02 2.05
C SER A 202 -3.64 9.24 2.62
N ASP A 203 -4.64 8.87 1.82
CA ASP A 203 -5.78 8.08 2.30
C ASP A 203 -5.34 6.65 2.69
N TYR A 204 -4.41 6.07 1.92
CA TYR A 204 -3.82 4.78 2.25
C TYR A 204 -3.04 4.80 3.57
N TYR A 205 -2.14 5.78 3.75
CA TYR A 205 -1.38 5.89 5.00
C TYR A 205 -2.26 6.18 6.21
N ARG A 206 -3.33 6.98 6.05
CA ARG A 206 -4.35 7.17 7.09
C ARG A 206 -5.00 5.85 7.47
N LEU A 207 -5.45 5.06 6.49
CA LEU A 207 -6.05 3.75 6.75
C LEU A 207 -5.08 2.78 7.43
N LEU A 208 -3.82 2.75 7.01
CA LEU A 208 -2.77 1.94 7.62
C LEU A 208 -2.56 2.34 9.08
N ARG A 209 -2.35 3.64 9.36
CA ARG A 209 -2.22 4.19 10.72
C ARG A 209 -3.41 3.81 11.58
N ASP A 210 -4.62 4.07 11.10
CA ASP A 210 -5.85 3.78 11.84
C ASP A 210 -6.02 2.27 12.09
N THR A 211 -5.46 1.41 11.23
CA THR A 211 -5.49 -0.05 11.41
C THR A 211 -4.50 -0.51 12.46
N LEU A 212 -3.28 0.03 12.43
CA LEU A 212 -2.25 -0.26 13.42
C LEU A 212 -2.60 0.31 14.81
N ALA A 213 -3.25 1.48 14.88
CA ALA A 213 -3.58 2.13 16.14
C ALA A 213 -4.74 1.47 16.90
N HIS A 214 -5.68 0.83 16.21
CA HIS A 214 -6.89 0.24 16.82
C HIS A 214 -6.82 -1.26 17.03
N ASN A 215 -5.90 -1.95 16.36
CA ASN A 215 -5.75 -3.40 16.44
C ASN A 215 -4.45 -3.77 17.15
N THR A 216 -4.40 -4.96 17.72
CA THR A 216 -3.19 -5.55 18.30
C THR A 216 -2.91 -6.85 17.58
N TYR A 217 -1.65 -7.04 17.18
CA TYR A 217 -1.21 -8.19 16.41
C TYR A 217 -0.12 -8.94 17.17
N GLU A 218 -0.15 -10.26 17.09
CA GLU A 218 0.90 -11.09 17.69
C GLU A 218 2.21 -10.95 16.90
N PRO A 219 3.37 -11.05 17.56
CA PRO A 219 4.65 -11.04 16.88
C PRO A 219 4.90 -12.36 16.13
N VAL A 220 5.41 -12.25 14.91
CA VAL A 220 5.75 -13.36 14.01
C VAL A 220 7.20 -13.19 13.55
N VAL A 221 7.93 -14.31 13.48
CA VAL A 221 9.30 -14.35 12.97
C VAL A 221 9.29 -14.87 11.52
N THR A 222 9.89 -14.10 10.62
CA THR A 222 10.07 -14.42 9.21
C THR A 222 11.56 -14.44 8.87
N ALA A 223 11.92 -15.08 7.74
CA ALA A 223 13.30 -15.12 7.26
C ALA A 223 13.48 -14.13 6.10
N ALA A 224 14.61 -13.44 6.09
CA ALA A 224 15.04 -12.55 5.00
C ALA A 224 16.47 -12.91 4.56
N HIS A 225 16.70 -12.87 3.26
CA HIS A 225 17.92 -13.32 2.61
C HIS A 225 18.55 -12.17 1.83
N PHE A 226 19.61 -11.61 2.39
CA PHE A 226 20.33 -10.52 1.76
C PHE A 226 21.39 -11.09 0.82
N HIS A 227 21.21 -10.88 -0.48
CA HIS A 227 22.24 -11.15 -1.46
C HIS A 227 23.17 -9.95 -1.56
N LEU A 228 24.48 -10.17 -1.44
CA LEU A 228 25.48 -9.11 -1.51
C LEU A 228 26.50 -9.40 -2.58
N LYS A 229 27.03 -8.32 -3.16
CA LYS A 229 28.18 -8.36 -4.06
C LYS A 229 29.28 -7.46 -3.55
N LYS A 230 30.51 -7.93 -3.66
CA LYS A 230 31.70 -7.17 -3.32
C LYS A 230 32.13 -6.28 -4.47
N ASP A 231 32.41 -5.02 -4.18
CA ASP A 231 32.94 -4.04 -5.12
C ASP A 231 34.22 -3.37 -4.58
N ASP A 232 34.69 -2.32 -5.27
CA ASP A 232 35.87 -1.56 -4.85
C ASP A 232 35.67 -0.77 -3.54
N SER A 233 34.42 -0.62 -3.09
CA SER A 233 34.01 0.22 -1.95
C SER A 233 33.53 -0.56 -0.72
N GLY A 234 33.16 -1.84 -0.87
CA GLY A 234 32.73 -2.72 0.22
C GLY A 234 31.82 -3.86 -0.25
N TRP A 235 30.94 -4.32 0.65
CA TRP A 235 29.82 -5.19 0.28
C TRP A 235 28.61 -4.32 0.01
N ILE A 236 27.97 -4.56 -1.13
CA ILE A 236 26.74 -3.88 -1.55
C ILE A 236 25.60 -4.89 -1.47
N ILE A 237 24.51 -4.50 -0.82
CA ILE A 237 23.26 -5.27 -0.83
C ILE A 237 22.61 -5.13 -2.19
N LEU A 238 22.28 -6.26 -2.82
CA LEU A 238 21.52 -6.31 -4.05
C LEU A 238 20.03 -6.27 -3.68
N ALA A 239 19.43 -5.10 -3.79
CA ALA A 239 17.99 -4.95 -3.61
C ALA A 239 17.25 -5.57 -4.81
N ASP A 240 16.33 -6.49 -4.51
CA ASP A 240 15.37 -7.05 -5.45
C ASP A 240 13.98 -7.11 -4.81
N GLN A 241 12.95 -7.43 -5.62
CA GLN A 241 11.57 -7.48 -5.14
C GLN A 241 11.34 -8.54 -4.07
N VAL A 242 12.15 -9.59 -4.03
CA VAL A 242 12.04 -10.65 -3.00
C VAL A 242 12.52 -10.09 -1.66
N LEU A 243 13.67 -9.43 -1.65
CA LEU A 243 14.22 -8.80 -0.46
C LEU A 243 13.32 -7.67 0.05
N GLU A 244 12.73 -6.87 -0.85
CA GLU A 244 11.77 -5.83 -0.48
C GLU A 244 10.58 -6.39 0.32
N ASP A 245 10.01 -7.52 -0.11
CA ASP A 245 8.89 -8.16 0.58
C ASP A 245 9.32 -8.90 1.85
N GLU A 246 10.46 -9.60 1.83
CA GLU A 246 11.03 -10.27 3.01
C GLU A 246 11.34 -9.27 4.14
N LEU A 247 11.84 -8.07 3.82
CA LEU A 247 12.11 -6.99 4.78
C LEU A 247 10.86 -6.55 5.53
N VAL A 248 9.71 -6.53 4.85
CA VAL A 248 8.41 -6.21 5.44
C VAL A 248 7.62 -7.47 5.81
N SER A 249 8.31 -8.61 5.97
CA SER A 249 7.72 -9.87 6.45
C SER A 249 6.55 -10.39 5.60
N GLY A 250 6.63 -10.23 4.28
CA GLY A 250 5.63 -10.73 3.31
C GLY A 250 4.43 -9.81 3.10
N PHE A 251 4.44 -8.61 3.69
CA PHE A 251 3.30 -7.68 3.62
C PHE A 251 2.90 -7.31 2.18
N ILE A 252 3.86 -7.12 1.27
CA ILE A 252 3.56 -6.80 -0.14
C ILE A 252 2.87 -7.99 -0.80
N THR A 253 3.34 -9.21 -0.54
CA THR A 253 2.67 -10.43 -1.04
C THR A 253 1.24 -10.54 -0.50
N TYR A 254 1.02 -10.32 0.79
CA TYR A 254 -0.33 -10.43 1.38
C TYR A 254 -1.29 -9.34 0.89
N MET A 255 -0.81 -8.11 0.66
CA MET A 255 -1.61 -7.03 0.08
C MET A 255 -2.03 -7.31 -1.36
N ASN A 256 -1.29 -8.16 -2.07
CA ASN A 256 -1.59 -8.59 -3.44
C ASN A 256 -2.24 -9.99 -3.49
N ASP A 257 -2.49 -10.65 -2.35
CA ASP A 257 -3.17 -11.94 -2.30
C ASP A 257 -4.67 -11.70 -2.55
N PRO A 258 -5.21 -12.14 -3.71
CA PRO A 258 -6.59 -11.84 -4.06
C PRO A 258 -7.58 -12.71 -3.25
N ASN A 259 -7.08 -13.63 -2.41
CA ASN A 259 -7.86 -14.46 -1.49
C ASN A 259 -7.61 -14.10 -0.01
N ILE A 260 -6.97 -12.95 0.27
CA ILE A 260 -6.74 -12.49 1.65
C ILE A 260 -8.06 -12.29 2.42
N LEU A 261 -9.12 -11.90 1.70
CA LEU A 261 -10.50 -11.87 2.18
C LEU A 261 -11.32 -13.01 1.54
N PRO A 262 -12.12 -13.74 2.33
CA PRO A 262 -13.02 -14.76 1.78
C PRO A 262 -14.17 -14.09 1.02
N VAL A 263 -14.69 -14.76 -0.02
CA VAL A 263 -15.75 -14.19 -0.88
C VAL A 263 -17.00 -13.82 -0.08
N THR A 264 -17.36 -14.63 0.92
CA THR A 264 -18.50 -14.33 1.81
C THR A 264 -18.37 -12.98 2.52
N GLU A 265 -17.15 -12.60 2.91
CA GLU A 265 -16.90 -11.34 3.59
C GLU A 265 -16.94 -10.17 2.61
N ILE A 266 -16.43 -10.35 1.39
CA ILE A 266 -16.51 -9.35 0.31
C ILE A 266 -17.97 -9.05 -0.02
N VAL A 267 -18.80 -10.08 -0.15
CA VAL A 267 -20.24 -9.97 -0.35
C VAL A 267 -20.91 -9.22 0.78
N SER A 268 -20.62 -9.60 2.03
CA SER A 268 -21.19 -8.93 3.19
C SER A 268 -20.83 -7.46 3.23
N ILE A 269 -19.59 -7.07 2.92
CA ILE A 269 -19.19 -5.66 2.89
C ILE A 269 -20.04 -4.86 1.90
N HIS A 270 -20.34 -5.41 0.72
CA HIS A 270 -21.17 -4.72 -0.27
C HIS A 270 -22.64 -4.63 0.12
N LEU A 271 -23.22 -5.73 0.61
CA LEU A 271 -24.64 -5.76 0.97
C LEU A 271 -24.90 -5.03 2.30
N ASP A 272 -23.94 -5.00 3.22
CA ASP A 272 -24.00 -4.19 4.44
C ASP A 272 -23.99 -2.70 4.10
N ALA A 273 -23.26 -2.27 3.07
CA ALA A 273 -23.27 -0.88 2.62
C ALA A 273 -24.67 -0.47 2.13
N LEU A 274 -25.36 -1.32 1.37
CA LEU A 274 -26.75 -1.11 0.96
C LEU A 274 -27.71 -1.10 2.16
N LYS A 275 -27.52 -2.02 3.10
CA LYS A 275 -28.35 -2.13 4.32
C LYS A 275 -28.25 -0.91 5.23
N GLN A 276 -27.15 -0.17 5.17
CA GLN A 276 -26.92 1.03 5.98
C GLN A 276 -27.50 2.31 5.36
N LEU A 277 -27.99 2.28 4.12
CA LEU A 277 -28.51 3.46 3.45
C LEU A 277 -29.81 3.97 4.09
N THR A 278 -29.88 5.29 4.32
CA THR A 278 -31.14 5.97 4.66
C THR A 278 -32.09 6.02 3.46
N PRO A 279 -33.38 6.33 3.63
CA PRO A 279 -34.29 6.53 2.51
C PRO A 279 -33.80 7.57 1.49
N GLU A 280 -33.22 8.69 1.95
CA GLU A 280 -32.66 9.72 1.07
C GLU A 280 -31.49 9.18 0.27
N GLN A 281 -30.66 8.34 0.89
CA GLN A 281 -29.52 7.71 0.25
C GLN A 281 -29.95 6.65 -0.78
N TRP A 282 -30.96 5.84 -0.47
CA TRP A 282 -31.55 4.91 -1.42
C TRP A 282 -32.10 5.63 -2.67
N LYS A 283 -32.73 6.79 -2.49
CA LYS A 283 -33.25 7.61 -3.59
C LYS A 283 -32.15 8.00 -4.58
N GLU A 284 -31.02 8.48 -4.06
CA GLU A 284 -29.88 8.89 -4.89
C GLU A 284 -29.13 7.69 -5.48
N TYR A 285 -28.94 6.60 -4.72
CA TYR A 285 -28.33 5.36 -5.21
C TYR A 285 -29.06 4.78 -6.43
N LEU A 286 -30.40 4.73 -6.38
CA LEU A 286 -31.19 4.22 -7.50
C LEU A 286 -31.12 5.18 -8.69
N SER A 287 -30.92 6.48 -8.48
CA SER A 287 -30.87 7.51 -9.54
C SER A 287 -32.09 7.44 -10.48
N VAL A 288 -33.24 6.94 -9.98
CA VAL A 288 -34.49 6.82 -10.72
C VAL A 288 -35.47 7.88 -10.20
N GLU A 289 -35.97 8.70 -11.12
CA GLU A 289 -37.14 9.53 -10.91
C GLU A 289 -38.36 8.83 -11.53
N ASP A 290 -39.47 8.78 -10.80
CA ASP A 290 -40.70 8.08 -11.19
C ASP A 290 -40.44 6.58 -11.42
N ILE A 291 -40.11 5.86 -10.34
CA ILE A 291 -39.76 4.41 -10.35
C ILE A 291 -40.84 3.58 -11.07
N PHE A 292 -42.09 4.00 -10.95
CA PHE A 292 -43.25 3.32 -11.49
C PHE A 292 -43.69 3.85 -12.86
N ALA A 293 -42.96 4.81 -13.44
CA ALA A 293 -43.27 5.46 -14.71
C ALA A 293 -44.75 5.89 -14.81
N THR A 294 -45.24 6.52 -13.75
CA THR A 294 -46.62 7.02 -13.68
C THR A 294 -46.86 8.21 -14.60
N TYR A 295 -45.79 8.93 -14.99
CA TYR A 295 -45.82 10.19 -15.74
C TYR A 295 -46.73 11.25 -15.11
N ASN A 296 -46.99 11.11 -13.81
CA ASN A 296 -47.97 11.91 -13.08
C ASN A 296 -47.25 12.91 -12.17
N THR A 297 -47.27 14.18 -12.54
CA THR A 297 -46.53 15.24 -11.83
C THR A 297 -46.99 15.48 -10.40
N ASP A 298 -48.20 15.07 -10.03
CA ASP A 298 -48.80 15.34 -8.72
C ASP A 298 -48.47 14.25 -7.68
N PHE A 299 -48.17 13.03 -8.15
CA PHE A 299 -48.07 11.86 -7.28
C PHE A 299 -46.76 11.09 -7.38
N TYR A 300 -46.01 11.15 -8.49
CA TYR A 300 -44.80 10.33 -8.67
C TYR A 300 -43.83 10.45 -7.50
N GLN A 301 -43.52 11.69 -7.07
CA GLN A 301 -42.59 11.93 -5.97
C GLN A 301 -43.06 11.28 -4.66
N ARG A 302 -44.36 11.34 -4.36
CA ARG A 302 -44.93 10.76 -3.13
C ARG A 302 -44.93 9.24 -3.17
N ILE A 303 -45.12 8.65 -4.35
CA ILE A 303 -45.06 7.20 -4.58
C ILE A 303 -43.62 6.71 -4.40
N ASP A 304 -42.67 7.38 -5.04
CA ASP A 304 -41.24 7.06 -4.93
C ASP A 304 -40.76 7.17 -3.48
N GLU A 305 -41.11 8.27 -2.79
CA GLU A 305 -40.75 8.47 -1.38
C GLU A 305 -41.31 7.38 -0.47
N GLU A 306 -42.57 6.98 -0.66
CA GLU A 306 -43.18 5.90 0.12
C GLU A 306 -42.51 4.55 -0.17
N TYR A 307 -42.30 4.23 -1.44
CA TYR A 307 -41.64 2.99 -1.84
C TYR A 307 -40.21 2.90 -1.31
N ILE A 308 -39.41 3.96 -1.49
CA ILE A 308 -38.01 4.01 -1.05
C ILE A 308 -37.93 3.87 0.47
N LYS A 309 -38.84 4.49 1.22
CA LYS A 309 -38.92 4.31 2.68
C LYS A 309 -39.18 2.86 3.07
N GLN A 310 -40.07 2.17 2.37
CA GLN A 310 -40.33 0.75 2.61
C GLN A 310 -39.13 -0.11 2.22
N LEU A 311 -38.50 0.17 1.07
CA LEU A 311 -37.28 -0.52 0.63
C LEU A 311 -36.18 -0.41 1.69
N ALA A 312 -35.87 0.82 2.14
CA ALA A 312 -34.86 1.07 3.16
C ALA A 312 -35.15 0.34 4.48
N SER A 313 -36.42 0.23 4.86
CA SER A 313 -36.83 -0.49 6.07
C SER A 313 -36.88 -2.02 5.90
N ALA A 314 -37.09 -2.51 4.68
CA ALA A 314 -37.30 -3.93 4.39
C ALA A 314 -36.02 -4.65 3.96
N PHE A 315 -35.08 -3.93 3.35
CA PHE A 315 -33.88 -4.50 2.77
C PHE A 315 -33.03 -5.23 3.80
N ASP A 316 -32.87 -6.52 3.56
CA ASP A 316 -31.98 -7.39 4.32
C ASP A 316 -31.47 -8.50 3.41
N TYR A 317 -30.45 -9.23 3.86
CA TYR A 317 -29.90 -10.34 3.10
C TYR A 317 -29.41 -11.47 3.99
N GLU A 318 -29.35 -12.67 3.42
CA GLU A 318 -28.75 -13.84 4.03
C GLU A 318 -27.92 -14.58 2.98
N ILE A 319 -26.65 -14.84 3.27
CA ILE A 319 -25.80 -15.70 2.43
C ILE A 319 -26.17 -17.15 2.74
N ILE A 320 -26.85 -17.83 1.82
CA ILE A 320 -27.30 -19.21 1.99
C ILE A 320 -26.14 -20.18 1.77
N LYS A 321 -25.35 -19.92 0.71
CA LYS A 321 -24.28 -20.81 0.28
C LYS A 321 -23.21 -20.01 -0.46
N CYS A 322 -21.95 -20.36 -0.26
CA CYS A 322 -20.82 -19.85 -1.03
C CYS A 322 -19.93 -21.03 -1.43
N THR A 323 -19.64 -21.15 -2.72
CA THR A 323 -18.75 -22.19 -3.26
C THR A 323 -17.68 -21.51 -4.11
N GLU A 324 -16.41 -21.74 -3.76
CA GLU A 324 -15.26 -21.14 -4.45
C GLU A 324 -14.59 -22.18 -5.37
N TYR A 325 -14.25 -21.76 -6.59
CA TYR A 325 -13.67 -22.55 -7.66
C TYR A 325 -12.42 -21.86 -8.22
N GLY A 326 -11.36 -21.74 -7.40
CA GLY A 326 -10.13 -21.05 -7.82
C GLY A 326 -10.39 -19.56 -8.04
N SER A 327 -10.47 -19.12 -9.30
CA SER A 327 -10.69 -17.72 -9.68
C SER A 327 -12.15 -17.37 -9.95
N SER A 328 -13.09 -18.23 -9.60
CA SER A 328 -14.53 -17.92 -9.61
C SER A 328 -15.21 -18.37 -8.33
N ALA A 329 -16.33 -17.76 -8.00
CA ALA A 329 -17.17 -18.20 -6.89
C ALA A 329 -18.64 -18.03 -7.22
N GLU A 330 -19.45 -18.94 -6.67
CA GLU A 330 -20.90 -18.95 -6.78
C GLU A 330 -21.49 -18.74 -5.39
N VAL A 331 -22.27 -17.68 -5.25
CA VAL A 331 -22.86 -17.27 -3.98
C VAL A 331 -24.38 -17.22 -4.14
N VAL A 332 -25.07 -18.05 -3.36
CA VAL A 332 -26.53 -18.05 -3.26
C VAL A 332 -26.91 -17.11 -2.14
N ILE A 333 -27.67 -16.06 -2.46
CA ILE A 333 -28.10 -15.04 -1.51
C ILE A 333 -29.61 -14.93 -1.51
N ARG A 334 -30.18 -14.88 -0.31
CA ARG A 334 -31.57 -14.47 -0.12
C ARG A 334 -31.62 -12.97 0.08
N ILE A 335 -32.28 -12.27 -0.83
CA ILE A 335 -32.57 -10.84 -0.68
C ILE A 335 -33.99 -10.70 -0.14
N LYS A 336 -34.13 -9.92 0.94
CA LYS A 336 -35.41 -9.53 1.50
C LYS A 336 -35.71 -8.10 1.06
N SER A 337 -36.92 -7.87 0.54
CA SER A 337 -37.35 -6.54 0.09
C SER A 337 -38.87 -6.38 0.21
N VAL A 338 -39.41 -5.26 -0.28
CA VAL A 338 -40.84 -4.98 -0.36
C VAL A 338 -41.56 -6.10 -1.10
N ASP A 339 -42.74 -6.52 -0.65
CA ASP A 339 -43.55 -7.50 -1.38
C ASP A 339 -44.38 -6.80 -2.48
N MET A 340 -43.78 -6.62 -3.66
CA MET A 340 -44.46 -5.96 -4.77
C MET A 340 -45.64 -6.75 -5.30
N LYS A 341 -45.65 -8.07 -5.14
CA LYS A 341 -46.80 -8.91 -5.49
C LYS A 341 -48.01 -8.56 -4.61
N ASN A 342 -47.80 -8.37 -3.31
CA ASN A 342 -48.85 -7.92 -2.40
C ASN A 342 -49.29 -6.48 -2.70
N VAL A 343 -48.36 -5.55 -2.96
CA VAL A 343 -48.68 -4.17 -3.38
C VAL A 343 -49.58 -4.18 -4.61
N LEU A 344 -49.20 -4.90 -5.67
CA LEU A 344 -49.98 -4.95 -6.90
C LEU A 344 -51.31 -5.71 -6.74
N THR A 345 -51.40 -6.64 -5.79
CA THR A 345 -52.68 -7.29 -5.44
C THR A 345 -53.66 -6.31 -4.79
N ILE A 346 -53.18 -5.51 -3.83
CA ILE A 346 -53.98 -4.44 -3.19
C ILE A 346 -54.36 -3.39 -4.24
N TYR A 347 -53.41 -2.96 -5.05
CA TYR A 347 -53.65 -1.98 -6.11
C TYR A 347 -54.69 -2.44 -7.11
N LYS A 348 -54.65 -3.71 -7.52
CA LYS A 348 -55.66 -4.29 -8.40
C LYS A 348 -57.06 -4.22 -7.79
N LYS A 349 -57.20 -4.53 -6.50
CA LYS A 349 -58.49 -4.44 -5.79
C LYS A 349 -59.03 -3.02 -5.84
N HIS A 350 -58.18 -2.04 -5.50
CA HIS A 350 -58.51 -0.61 -5.57
C HIS A 350 -58.93 -0.16 -6.97
N LEU A 351 -58.22 -0.60 -8.01
CA LEU A 351 -58.54 -0.30 -9.41
C LEU A 351 -59.91 -0.87 -9.82
N LEU A 352 -60.23 -2.10 -9.42
CA LEU A 352 -61.52 -2.73 -9.72
C LEU A 352 -62.68 -2.03 -9.00
N GLU A 353 -62.49 -1.64 -7.75
CA GLU A 353 -63.48 -0.86 -7.00
C GLU A 353 -63.74 0.51 -7.65
N TYR A 354 -62.67 1.18 -8.10
CA TYR A 354 -62.79 2.44 -8.85
C TYR A 354 -63.50 2.23 -10.20
N ALA A 355 -63.10 1.21 -10.97
CA ALA A 355 -63.72 0.88 -12.26
C ALA A 355 -65.21 0.53 -12.14
N GLY A 356 -65.63 -0.07 -11.02
CA GLY A 356 -67.04 -0.34 -10.72
C GLY A 356 -67.86 0.87 -10.28
N SER A 357 -67.22 2.04 -10.08
CA SER A 357 -67.88 3.25 -9.57
C SER A 357 -68.37 4.18 -10.69
N THR A 358 -69.38 5.00 -10.39
CA THR A 358 -69.83 6.07 -11.30
C THR A 358 -68.77 7.16 -11.51
N LYS A 359 -67.76 7.25 -10.62
CA LYS A 359 -66.65 8.19 -10.73
C LYS A 359 -65.77 7.88 -11.95
N SER A 360 -65.43 6.60 -12.17
CA SER A 360 -64.57 6.18 -13.30
C SER A 360 -65.15 6.50 -14.68
N ILE A 361 -66.49 6.54 -14.81
CA ILE A 361 -67.18 6.88 -16.06
C ILE A 361 -67.11 8.39 -16.37
N ARG A 362 -67.03 9.21 -15.32
CA ARG A 362 -67.07 10.67 -15.43
C ARG A 362 -65.68 11.30 -15.55
N ASP A 363 -64.68 10.66 -14.96
CA ASP A 363 -63.33 11.18 -14.90
C ASP A 363 -62.70 11.25 -16.31
N ASP A 364 -62.05 12.37 -16.61
CA ASP A 364 -61.24 12.52 -17.82
C ASP A 364 -59.89 11.80 -17.68
N ALA A 365 -59.10 11.77 -18.76
CA ALA A 365 -57.82 11.06 -18.75
C ALA A 365 -56.85 11.53 -17.66
N VAL A 366 -56.88 12.82 -17.31
CA VAL A 366 -56.00 13.40 -16.27
C VAL A 366 -56.49 12.99 -14.89
N THR A 367 -57.79 13.10 -14.63
CA THR A 367 -58.41 12.72 -13.36
C THR A 367 -58.27 11.22 -13.12
N PHE A 368 -58.46 10.41 -14.16
CA PHE A 368 -58.20 8.97 -14.14
C PHE A 368 -56.73 8.68 -13.77
N SER A 369 -55.76 9.32 -14.45
CA SER A 369 -54.34 9.17 -14.13
C SER A 369 -54.05 9.51 -12.66
N ASN A 370 -54.49 10.68 -12.20
CA ASN A 370 -54.33 11.12 -10.80
C ASN A 370 -54.94 10.14 -9.81
N GLU A 371 -56.12 9.61 -10.09
CA GLU A 371 -56.77 8.63 -9.23
C GLU A 371 -56.00 7.31 -9.19
N THR A 372 -55.55 6.79 -10.32
CA THR A 372 -54.77 5.54 -10.37
C THR A 372 -53.43 5.69 -9.63
N SER A 373 -52.73 6.82 -9.77
CA SER A 373 -51.52 7.12 -9.00
C SER A 373 -51.80 7.25 -7.50
N ARG A 374 -52.92 7.87 -7.10
CA ARG A 374 -53.36 7.93 -5.69
C ARG A 374 -53.60 6.54 -5.12
N LEU A 375 -54.28 5.66 -5.87
CA LEU A 375 -54.55 4.28 -5.46
C LEU A 375 -53.25 3.45 -5.33
N LEU A 376 -52.26 3.67 -6.21
CA LEU A 376 -50.95 3.03 -6.08
C LEU A 376 -50.23 3.48 -4.80
N LEU A 377 -50.25 4.78 -4.50
CA LEU A 377 -49.70 5.31 -3.25
C LEU A 377 -50.39 4.71 -2.01
N GLU A 378 -51.71 4.57 -2.04
CA GLU A 378 -52.46 3.93 -0.95
C GLU A 378 -52.11 2.45 -0.82
N SER A 379 -51.96 1.75 -1.94
CA SER A 379 -51.57 0.34 -1.96
C SER A 379 -50.19 0.10 -1.35
N LEU A 380 -49.25 1.01 -1.62
CA LEU A 380 -47.95 1.00 -0.95
C LEU A 380 -48.14 1.20 0.55
N LYS A 381 -48.88 2.22 0.99
CA LYS A 381 -49.08 2.50 2.43
C LYS A 381 -49.80 1.38 3.19
N GLU A 382 -50.68 0.64 2.51
CA GLU A 382 -51.36 -0.54 3.07
C GLU A 382 -50.45 -1.77 3.11
N ASN A 383 -49.37 -1.80 2.33
CA ASN A 383 -48.45 -2.91 2.32
C ASN A 383 -47.59 -2.94 3.60
N THR A 384 -47.71 -4.03 4.34
CA THR A 384 -46.86 -4.35 5.49
C THR A 384 -46.01 -5.59 5.26
N LYS A 385 -46.11 -6.20 4.06
CA LYS A 385 -45.43 -7.44 3.72
C LYS A 385 -44.08 -7.18 3.06
N VAL A 386 -43.19 -8.13 3.32
CA VAL A 386 -41.86 -8.26 2.74
C VAL A 386 -41.78 -9.61 2.05
N SER A 387 -41.06 -9.65 0.94
CA SER A 387 -40.78 -10.86 0.17
C SER A 387 -39.32 -11.26 0.33
N SER A 388 -39.00 -12.51 0.02
CA SER A 388 -37.62 -13.00 -0.03
C SER A 388 -37.40 -13.76 -1.33
N THR A 389 -36.33 -13.40 -2.03
CA THR A 389 -35.96 -13.97 -3.32
C THR A 389 -34.53 -14.48 -3.24
N ASP A 390 -34.36 -15.77 -3.53
CA ASP A 390 -33.05 -16.40 -3.60
C ASP A 390 -32.48 -16.15 -5.00
N ILE A 391 -31.25 -15.64 -5.07
CA ILE A 391 -30.54 -15.34 -6.31
C ILE A 391 -29.14 -15.97 -6.29
N ASP A 392 -28.69 -16.39 -7.46
CA ASP A 392 -27.32 -16.86 -7.68
C ASP A 392 -26.48 -15.70 -8.21
N MET A 393 -25.37 -15.43 -7.54
CA MET A 393 -24.40 -14.41 -7.96
C MET A 393 -23.05 -15.06 -8.27
N ILE A 394 -22.48 -14.65 -9.40
CA ILE A 394 -21.20 -15.16 -9.90
C ILE A 394 -20.14 -14.09 -9.68
N PHE A 395 -19.04 -14.51 -9.10
CA PHE A 395 -17.87 -13.67 -8.82
C PHE A 395 -16.71 -14.17 -9.65
N HIS A 396 -15.91 -13.24 -10.16
CA HIS A 396 -14.68 -13.53 -10.87
C HIS A 396 -13.51 -12.80 -10.23
N ASN A 397 -12.39 -13.48 -10.11
CA ASN A 397 -11.14 -12.93 -9.62
C ASN A 397 -10.22 -12.67 -10.81
N ASP A 398 -9.87 -11.41 -11.04
CA ASP A 398 -8.99 -10.98 -12.14
C ASP A 398 -7.49 -11.15 -11.83
N GLY A 399 -7.17 -11.73 -10.68
CA GLY A 399 -5.81 -11.87 -10.15
C GLY A 399 -5.42 -10.77 -9.16
N ARG A 400 -6.29 -9.78 -8.92
CA ARG A 400 -6.08 -8.71 -7.93
C ARG A 400 -7.30 -8.49 -7.04
N ILE A 401 -8.50 -8.46 -7.63
CA ILE A 401 -9.75 -8.20 -6.92
C ILE A 401 -10.85 -9.18 -7.36
N TRP A 402 -11.80 -9.42 -6.46
CA TRP A 402 -13.06 -10.08 -6.80
C TRP A 402 -14.04 -9.05 -7.36
N GLU A 403 -14.40 -9.19 -8.63
CA GLU A 403 -15.42 -8.36 -9.27
C GLU A 403 -16.82 -8.90 -8.99
N ILE A 404 -17.72 -7.98 -8.62
CA ILE A 404 -19.14 -8.26 -8.40
C ILE A 404 -19.94 -7.72 -9.57
N HIS A 405 -20.74 -8.59 -10.19
CA HIS A 405 -21.69 -8.18 -11.21
C HIS A 405 -23.11 -8.21 -10.64
N PHE A 406 -23.63 -7.03 -10.28
CA PHE A 406 -25.05 -6.87 -9.95
C PHE A 406 -25.88 -6.94 -11.23
N GLY A 407 -26.42 -8.12 -11.52
CA GLY A 407 -27.25 -8.37 -12.71
C GLY A 407 -28.73 -8.07 -12.51
N ASN A 408 -29.52 -8.30 -13.56
CA ASN A 408 -30.97 -8.07 -13.55
C ASN A 408 -31.72 -8.85 -12.46
N GLU A 409 -31.26 -10.06 -12.12
CA GLU A 409 -31.85 -10.87 -11.05
C GLU A 409 -31.67 -10.21 -9.68
N PHE A 410 -30.49 -9.64 -9.42
CA PHE A 410 -30.24 -8.86 -8.21
C PHE A 410 -31.16 -7.63 -8.16
N THR A 411 -31.24 -6.86 -9.25
CA THR A 411 -32.11 -5.69 -9.32
C THR A 411 -33.58 -6.05 -9.14
N ASN A 412 -34.05 -7.15 -9.74
CA ASN A 412 -35.43 -7.61 -9.58
C ASN A 412 -35.72 -8.04 -8.13
N ALA A 413 -34.81 -8.79 -7.50
CA ALA A 413 -34.93 -9.18 -6.11
C ALA A 413 -34.89 -7.97 -5.15
N LEU A 414 -33.98 -7.03 -5.40
CA LEU A 414 -33.87 -5.76 -4.69
C LEU A 414 -35.17 -4.95 -4.78
N LEU A 415 -35.80 -4.92 -5.96
CA LEU A 415 -37.06 -4.20 -6.18
C LEU A 415 -38.32 -5.00 -5.81
N GLY A 416 -38.17 -6.08 -5.04
CA GLY A 416 -39.31 -6.82 -4.49
C GLY A 416 -39.99 -7.81 -5.44
N ASP A 417 -39.23 -8.39 -6.36
CA ASP A 417 -39.71 -9.24 -7.46
C ASP A 417 -40.76 -8.53 -8.34
N MET A 418 -40.43 -7.32 -8.76
CA MET A 418 -41.32 -6.48 -9.58
C MET A 418 -41.75 -7.19 -10.88
N ARG A 419 -40.85 -7.95 -11.51
CA ARG A 419 -41.16 -8.73 -12.72
C ARG A 419 -42.24 -9.79 -12.43
N GLY A 420 -42.06 -10.63 -11.41
CA GLY A 420 -43.04 -11.63 -11.03
C GLY A 420 -44.36 -11.04 -10.56
N ALA A 421 -44.31 -9.88 -9.88
CA ALA A 421 -45.48 -9.12 -9.47
C ALA A 421 -46.31 -8.63 -10.68
N ILE A 422 -45.66 -8.07 -11.71
CA ILE A 422 -46.32 -7.61 -12.94
C ILE A 422 -46.93 -8.78 -13.72
N GLU A 423 -46.22 -9.91 -13.84
CA GLU A 423 -46.74 -11.12 -14.47
C GLU A 423 -48.00 -11.64 -13.75
N THR A 424 -48.00 -11.63 -12.42
CA THR A 424 -49.17 -11.98 -11.60
C THR A 424 -50.33 -10.99 -11.80
N PHE A 425 -50.04 -9.69 -11.81
CA PHE A 425 -51.04 -8.64 -11.99
C PHE A 425 -51.80 -8.79 -13.33
N ASN A 426 -51.04 -9.10 -14.39
CA ASN A 426 -51.53 -9.26 -15.77
C ASN A 426 -52.20 -10.62 -16.07
N SER A 427 -51.85 -11.69 -15.35
CA SER A 427 -52.46 -13.01 -15.56
C SER A 427 -53.88 -13.07 -14.98
N LEU A 428 -54.06 -12.53 -13.78
CA LEU A 428 -55.37 -12.45 -13.11
C LEU A 428 -56.40 -11.60 -13.87
N SER A 429 -56.01 -10.73 -14.81
CA SER A 429 -56.95 -9.95 -15.64
C SER A 429 -57.49 -10.75 -16.83
N ARG A 430 -56.77 -11.79 -17.29
CA ARG A 430 -57.24 -12.69 -18.35
C ARG A 430 -58.30 -13.67 -17.85
N GLU A 431 -58.17 -14.15 -16.61
CA GLU A 431 -59.15 -15.06 -16.01
C GLU A 431 -60.51 -14.37 -15.79
N THR A 432 -60.53 -13.14 -15.27
CA THR A 432 -61.78 -12.37 -15.07
C THR A 432 -62.53 -12.09 -16.37
N LEU A 433 -61.81 -11.79 -17.47
CA LEU A 433 -62.41 -11.60 -18.79
C LEU A 433 -63.00 -12.91 -19.36
N SER A 434 -62.35 -14.05 -19.09
CA SER A 434 -62.81 -15.36 -19.57
C SER A 434 -64.06 -15.87 -18.84
N THR A 435 -64.26 -15.51 -17.57
CA THR A 435 -65.48 -15.85 -16.82
C THR A 435 -66.68 -14.99 -17.20
N GLU A 436 -66.48 -13.77 -17.68
CA GLU A 436 -67.59 -12.90 -18.14
C GLU A 436 -68.02 -13.19 -19.59
N THR A 437 -67.16 -13.76 -20.44
CA THR A 437 -67.55 -14.13 -21.81
C THR A 437 -68.36 -15.41 -21.91
N VAL A 438 -68.48 -16.20 -20.83
CA VAL A 438 -69.25 -17.46 -20.82
C VAL A 438 -70.68 -17.26 -20.31
N ASN A 439 -71.03 -16.08 -19.80
CA ASN A 439 -72.37 -15.78 -19.25
C ASN A 439 -73.16 -14.70 -20.04
N ASN A 440 -72.86 -14.48 -21.32
CA ASN A 440 -73.70 -13.67 -22.22
C ASN A 440 -74.28 -14.49 -23.37
#